data_AF-Q5JIX0-F1
#
_entry.id   AF-Q5JIX0-F1
#
_cell.length_a   1.000
_cell.length_b   1.000
_cell.length_c   1.000
_cell.angle_alpha   90.00
_cell.angle_beta   90.00
_cell.angle_gamma   90.00
#
_symmetry.space_group_name_H-M   'P 1'
#
loop_
_entity.id
_entity.type
_entity.pdbx_description
1 polymer ?
#
loop_
_entity_poly.entity_id
_entity_poly.type
_entity_poly.pdbx_seq_one_letter_code
_entity_poly.pdbx_strand_id
1 'polypeptide(L)'
;MRVIPLASESLGVRSLATFVEAGGLRILIDPGVALGPKRYGLPPAEVELKTLQQMRKKLQGYARKADIVTISHYHYDHHTPFFEGLYESSSEDYAREIYAGKILFIKHPTENINFSQRKRAWAFLKNAEAIAKKIEYADGRSFDLGGVTIEFSPAVPHGSEGSKLGFVVMVLIDDGSKRVIHASDIQLLNRRSVKWIIEKNPDLLITGGPPTYLGPRATGSWETGVKNLNEIILETNAEVILDHHIVRDKRYPEFFDELEKRPKTFAGYLKVEDRPLEAYRRELHKIEKGEGAEVPFRL
;
A
#
# COMPACT_ATOMS: atom_id res chain seq x y z
N MET A 1 -4.56 16.12 11.86
CA MET A 1 -3.88 14.89 11.36
C MET A 1 -2.61 15.17 10.54
N ARG A 2 -1.55 14.36 10.71
CA ARG A 2 -0.36 14.35 9.85
C ARG A 2 -0.20 13.00 9.17
N VAL A 3 -0.02 12.99 7.85
CA VAL A 3 0.17 11.79 7.04
C VAL A 3 1.60 11.75 6.52
N ILE A 4 2.28 10.61 6.71
CA ILE A 4 3.68 10.43 6.39
C ILE A 4 3.84 9.17 5.54
N PRO A 5 3.93 9.32 4.22
CA PRO A 5 4.32 8.23 3.32
C PRO A 5 5.67 7.61 3.72
N LEU A 6 5.71 6.29 3.93
CA LEU A 6 6.92 5.59 4.34
C LEU A 6 7.63 4.96 3.16
N ALA A 7 6.92 4.13 2.39
CA ALA A 7 7.45 3.39 1.26
C ALA A 7 6.34 3.13 0.22
N SER A 8 6.74 3.14 -1.04
CA SER A 8 5.91 2.81 -2.20
C SER A 8 6.78 2.70 -3.45
N GLU A 9 6.14 2.45 -4.59
CA GLU A 9 6.77 2.28 -5.88
C GLU A 9 7.48 3.54 -6.33
N SER A 10 6.88 4.72 -6.13
CA SER A 10 7.58 5.98 -6.39
C SER A 10 8.79 6.20 -5.48
N LEU A 11 8.91 5.46 -4.37
CA LEU A 11 10.08 5.44 -3.48
C LEU A 11 11.00 4.22 -3.73
N GLY A 12 10.74 3.45 -4.79
CA GLY A 12 11.63 2.40 -5.30
C GLY A 12 11.37 0.99 -4.78
N VAL A 13 10.27 0.73 -4.06
CA VAL A 13 9.92 -0.60 -3.54
C VAL A 13 8.44 -0.88 -3.70
N ARG A 14 8.00 -2.14 -3.62
CA ARG A 14 6.57 -2.46 -3.51
C ARG A 14 6.10 -2.20 -2.09
N SER A 15 5.22 -1.23 -1.91
CA SER A 15 4.61 -0.93 -0.61
C SER A 15 3.47 0.07 -0.76
N LEU A 16 2.66 0.21 0.29
CA LEU A 16 1.83 1.38 0.51
C LEU A 16 1.93 1.86 1.97
N ALA A 17 3.02 1.51 2.65
CA ALA A 17 3.19 1.75 4.08
C ALA A 17 3.10 3.24 4.40
N THR A 18 2.22 3.59 5.32
CA THR A 18 1.92 4.97 5.68
C THR A 18 1.84 5.12 7.20
N PHE A 19 2.45 6.17 7.75
CA PHE A 19 2.31 6.51 9.15
C PHE A 19 1.41 7.73 9.31
N VAL A 20 0.45 7.65 10.24
CA VAL A 20 -0.52 8.71 10.50
C VAL A 20 -0.48 9.09 11.98
N GLU A 21 -0.35 10.39 12.24
CA GLU A 21 -0.51 10.98 13.57
C GLU A 21 -1.86 11.70 13.64
N ALA A 22 -2.73 11.26 14.52
CA ALA A 22 -4.10 11.78 14.68
C ALA A 22 -4.46 11.79 16.17
N GLY A 23 -4.92 12.91 16.71
CA GLY A 23 -5.36 13.01 18.12
C GLY A 23 -4.37 12.48 19.17
N GLY A 24 -3.06 12.51 18.90
CA GLY A 24 -2.03 11.94 19.77
C GLY A 24 -1.75 10.44 19.55
N LEU A 25 -2.56 9.74 18.76
CA LEU A 25 -2.33 8.36 18.32
C LEU A 25 -1.37 8.31 17.15
N ARG A 26 -0.55 7.25 17.12
CA ARG A 26 0.40 6.95 16.04
C ARG A 26 0.03 5.64 15.37
N ILE A 27 -0.50 5.73 14.16
CA ILE A 27 -1.08 4.62 13.41
C ILE A 27 -0.13 4.27 12.25
N LEU A 28 0.34 3.03 12.21
CA LEU A 28 1.16 2.51 11.12
C LEU A 28 0.32 1.59 10.23
N ILE A 29 0.03 2.05 9.04
CA ILE A 29 -0.81 1.38 8.05
C ILE A 29 0.07 0.53 7.12
N ASP A 30 -0.32 -0.72 6.93
CA ASP A 30 0.26 -1.67 5.99
C ASP A 30 1.80 -1.70 6.02
N PRO A 31 2.43 -2.11 7.15
CA PRO A 31 3.87 -2.07 7.33
C PRO A 31 4.60 -3.19 6.59
N GLY A 32 4.35 -3.37 5.29
CA GLY A 32 5.12 -4.22 4.40
C GLY A 32 6.02 -3.40 3.48
N VAL A 33 7.16 -3.96 3.11
CA VAL A 33 7.99 -3.50 1.99
C VAL A 33 8.48 -4.73 1.28
N ALA A 34 8.47 -4.74 -0.05
CA ALA A 34 8.98 -5.86 -0.81
C ALA A 34 9.57 -5.43 -2.16
N LEU A 35 10.20 -6.37 -2.85
CA LEU A 35 10.59 -6.28 -4.24
C LEU A 35 9.96 -7.42 -5.03
N GLY A 36 9.63 -7.18 -6.30
CA GLY A 36 9.28 -8.27 -7.21
C GLY A 36 10.48 -9.18 -7.46
N PRO A 37 10.44 -10.49 -7.15
CA PRO A 37 11.59 -11.38 -7.36
C PRO A 37 12.02 -11.50 -8.83
N LYS A 38 11.07 -11.35 -9.75
CA LYS A 38 11.32 -11.28 -11.20
C LYS A 38 10.43 -10.21 -11.84
N ARG A 39 11.04 -9.33 -12.63
CA ARG A 39 10.34 -8.39 -13.51
C ARG A 39 11.12 -8.29 -14.81
N TYR A 40 10.42 -8.40 -15.95
CA TYR A 40 11.04 -8.52 -17.27
C TYR A 40 12.02 -9.70 -17.43
N GLY A 41 11.84 -10.76 -16.63
CA GLY A 41 12.77 -11.89 -16.58
C GLY A 41 14.02 -11.66 -15.73
N LEU A 42 14.18 -10.46 -15.13
CA LEU A 42 15.37 -10.05 -14.38
C LEU A 42 15.10 -10.03 -12.86
N PRO A 43 16.08 -10.44 -12.03
CA PRO A 43 16.02 -10.24 -10.59
C PRO A 43 16.14 -8.75 -10.23
N PRO A 44 15.82 -8.33 -8.98
CA PRO A 44 16.06 -6.96 -8.57
C PRO A 44 17.51 -6.52 -8.79
N ALA A 45 17.67 -5.30 -9.30
CA ALA A 45 18.96 -4.63 -9.42
C ALA A 45 19.57 -4.34 -8.03
N GLU A 46 20.88 -4.08 -7.96
CA GLU A 46 21.59 -3.73 -6.73
C GLU A 46 20.98 -2.48 -6.06
N VAL A 47 20.62 -1.47 -6.86
CA VAL A 47 19.95 -0.27 -6.35
C VAL A 47 18.58 -0.59 -5.73
N GLU A 48 17.83 -1.54 -6.29
CA GLU A 48 16.54 -1.97 -5.72
C GLU A 48 16.74 -2.64 -4.35
N LEU A 49 17.74 -3.52 -4.22
CA LEU A 49 18.08 -4.18 -2.97
C LEU A 49 18.53 -3.16 -1.90
N LYS A 50 19.37 -2.18 -2.27
CA LYS A 50 19.79 -1.09 -1.37
C LYS A 50 18.60 -0.24 -0.92
N THR A 51 17.73 0.14 -1.83
CA THR A 51 16.53 0.93 -1.52
C THR A 51 15.57 0.15 -0.63
N LEU A 52 15.41 -1.16 -0.83
CA LEU A 52 14.62 -2.01 0.07
C LEU A 52 15.13 -1.97 1.51
N GLN A 53 16.45 -2.08 1.73
CA GLN A 53 17.03 -1.98 3.07
C GLN A 53 16.85 -0.59 3.69
N GLN A 54 16.96 0.47 2.90
CA GLN A 54 16.70 1.84 3.37
C GLN A 54 15.24 2.03 3.78
N MET A 55 14.29 1.55 2.98
CA MET A 55 12.86 1.63 3.28
C MET A 55 12.47 0.78 4.48
N ARG A 56 13.06 -0.43 4.62
CA ARG A 56 12.91 -1.25 5.82
C ARG A 56 13.38 -0.49 7.06
N LYS A 57 14.58 0.10 7.05
CA LYS A 57 15.11 0.87 8.18
C LYS A 57 14.22 2.07 8.53
N LYS A 58 13.71 2.79 7.52
CA LYS A 58 12.76 3.90 7.71
C LYS A 58 11.48 3.38 8.39
N LEU A 59 10.90 2.30 7.88
CA LEU A 59 9.70 1.67 8.44
C LEU A 59 9.91 1.28 9.90
N GLN A 60 11.00 0.60 10.22
CA GLN A 60 11.39 0.24 11.61
C GLN A 60 11.45 1.47 12.53
N GLY A 61 12.02 2.58 12.07
CA GLY A 61 12.07 3.84 12.82
C GLY A 61 10.69 4.40 13.19
N TYR A 62 9.68 4.22 12.34
CA TYR A 62 8.29 4.60 12.62
C TYR A 62 7.53 3.53 13.41
N ALA A 63 7.82 2.25 13.18
CA ALA A 63 7.25 1.12 13.91
C ALA A 63 7.48 1.23 15.42
N ARG A 64 8.69 1.64 15.85
CA ARG A 64 8.98 1.87 17.27
C ARG A 64 8.12 2.95 17.92
N LYS A 65 7.59 3.89 17.12
CA LYS A 65 6.75 4.99 17.60
C LYS A 65 5.26 4.64 17.55
N ALA A 66 4.86 3.64 16.74
CA ALA A 66 3.47 3.31 16.51
C ALA A 66 2.80 2.73 17.76
N ASP A 67 1.57 3.15 18.02
CA ASP A 67 0.69 2.59 19.05
C ASP A 67 -0.26 1.53 18.44
N ILE A 68 -0.62 1.75 17.17
CA ILE A 68 -1.60 0.98 16.41
C ILE A 68 -0.98 0.58 15.08
N VAL A 69 -1.25 -0.64 14.64
CA VAL A 69 -0.89 -1.12 13.30
C VAL A 69 -2.14 -1.63 12.59
N THR A 70 -2.26 -1.32 11.30
CA THR A 70 -3.34 -1.87 10.47
C THR A 70 -2.79 -2.75 9.35
N ILE A 71 -3.52 -3.81 9.00
CA ILE A 71 -3.19 -4.70 7.87
C ILE A 71 -4.43 -4.86 7.00
N SER A 72 -4.42 -4.24 5.82
CA SER A 72 -5.51 -4.26 4.83
C SER A 72 -5.75 -5.65 4.23
N HIS A 73 -4.68 -6.42 4.06
CA HIS A 73 -4.66 -7.78 3.52
C HIS A 73 -3.27 -8.42 3.65
N TYR A 74 -3.11 -9.68 3.24
CA TYR A 74 -1.94 -10.50 3.59
C TYR A 74 -0.90 -10.65 2.47
N HIS A 75 -0.77 -9.67 1.57
CA HIS A 75 0.39 -9.60 0.68
C HIS A 75 1.60 -8.99 1.41
N TYR A 76 2.82 -9.46 1.08
CA TYR A 76 4.02 -9.13 1.87
C TYR A 76 4.58 -7.72 1.64
N ASP A 77 4.09 -7.03 0.61
CA ASP A 77 4.23 -5.58 0.44
C ASP A 77 3.28 -4.76 1.34
N HIS A 78 2.37 -5.41 2.09
CA HIS A 78 1.40 -4.76 2.98
C HIS A 78 1.49 -5.20 4.44
N HIS A 79 2.17 -6.30 4.74
CA HIS A 79 2.56 -6.63 6.11
C HIS A 79 3.94 -7.27 6.12
N THR A 80 4.70 -7.04 7.18
CA THR A 80 5.98 -7.72 7.40
C THR A 80 5.73 -9.10 7.99
N PRO A 81 6.10 -10.19 7.31
CA PRO A 81 5.97 -11.53 7.85
C PRO A 81 7.08 -11.86 8.87
N PHE A 82 6.90 -12.94 9.63
CA PHE A 82 7.84 -13.39 10.67
C PHE A 82 8.98 -14.31 10.17
N PHE A 83 9.11 -14.49 8.86
CA PHE A 83 10.18 -15.32 8.29
C PHE A 83 11.31 -14.46 7.70
N GLU A 84 12.49 -15.04 7.58
CA GLU A 84 13.63 -14.45 6.86
C GLU A 84 13.31 -14.36 5.36
N GLY A 85 13.08 -13.14 4.88
CA GLY A 85 12.66 -12.85 3.52
C GLY A 85 13.62 -11.91 2.83
N LEU A 86 14.33 -12.39 1.79
CA LEU A 86 15.26 -11.56 1.02
C LEU A 86 14.53 -10.42 0.30
N TYR A 87 13.41 -10.73 -0.35
CA TYR A 87 12.68 -9.77 -1.17
C TYR A 87 11.66 -8.96 -0.36
N GLU A 88 11.24 -9.47 0.79
CA GLU A 88 10.34 -8.82 1.76
C GLU A 88 11.14 -8.00 2.81
N SER A 89 12.47 -8.14 2.81
CA SER A 89 13.37 -7.63 3.84
C SER A 89 12.80 -7.87 5.24
N SER A 90 12.37 -9.10 5.51
CA SER A 90 11.67 -9.48 6.74
C SER A 90 12.51 -10.42 7.58
N SER A 91 12.28 -10.36 8.89
CA SER A 91 12.83 -11.27 9.90
C SER A 91 11.85 -11.34 11.07
N GLU A 92 12.03 -12.32 11.95
CA GLU A 92 11.24 -12.39 13.18
C GLU A 92 11.41 -11.13 14.05
N ASP A 93 12.62 -10.58 14.11
CA ASP A 93 12.94 -9.37 14.86
C ASP A 93 12.28 -8.12 14.27
N TYR A 94 12.30 -7.96 12.94
CA TYR A 94 11.61 -6.84 12.29
C TYR A 94 10.10 -6.93 12.52
N ALA A 95 9.51 -8.12 12.41
CA ALA A 95 8.10 -8.33 12.71
C ALA A 95 7.79 -8.02 14.18
N ARG A 96 8.61 -8.50 15.14
CA ARG A 96 8.43 -8.18 16.56
C ARG A 96 8.45 -6.69 16.83
N GLU A 97 9.41 -5.96 16.27
CA GLU A 97 9.50 -4.51 16.47
C GLU A 97 8.27 -3.76 15.90
N ILE A 98 7.65 -4.31 14.84
CA ILE A 98 6.41 -3.76 14.27
C ILE A 98 5.19 -4.09 15.12
N TYR A 99 5.03 -5.31 15.64
CA TYR A 99 3.74 -5.75 16.20
C TYR A 99 3.71 -5.87 17.74
N ALA A 100 4.86 -6.02 18.40
CA ALA A 100 4.89 -6.27 19.84
C ALA A 100 4.35 -5.09 20.67
N GLY A 101 3.44 -5.38 21.60
CA GLY A 101 2.84 -4.41 22.51
C GLY A 101 1.84 -3.43 21.85
N LYS A 102 1.49 -3.63 20.58
CA LYS A 102 0.60 -2.73 19.82
C LYS A 102 -0.79 -3.31 19.63
N ILE A 103 -1.76 -2.43 19.37
CA ILE A 103 -3.10 -2.84 18.94
C ILE A 103 -3.05 -3.07 17.43
N LEU A 104 -3.48 -4.25 16.99
CA LEU A 104 -3.52 -4.62 15.57
C LEU A 104 -4.96 -4.65 15.09
N PHE A 105 -5.28 -3.85 14.07
CA PHE A 105 -6.53 -3.96 13.31
C PHE A 105 -6.24 -4.63 11.98
N ILE A 106 -6.69 -5.87 11.80
CA ILE A 106 -6.29 -6.69 10.65
C ILE A 106 -7.50 -7.18 9.89
N LYS A 107 -7.37 -7.30 8.56
CA LYS A 107 -8.34 -8.02 7.71
C LYS A 107 -8.68 -9.38 8.31
N HIS A 108 -9.95 -9.77 8.29
CA HIS A 108 -10.40 -11.05 8.83
C HIS A 108 -9.61 -12.21 8.20
N PRO A 109 -8.96 -13.08 9.00
CA PRO A 109 -8.00 -14.06 8.50
C PRO A 109 -8.65 -15.25 7.80
N THR A 110 -9.96 -15.45 7.96
CA THR A 110 -10.69 -16.62 7.46
C THR A 110 -11.96 -16.28 6.67
N GLU A 111 -12.41 -15.02 6.65
CA GLU A 111 -13.66 -14.60 6.01
C GLU A 111 -13.37 -13.68 4.83
N ASN A 112 -14.11 -13.89 3.72
CA ASN A 112 -13.89 -13.18 2.46
C ASN A 112 -12.40 -13.12 2.15
N ILE A 113 -11.76 -14.28 2.03
CA ILE A 113 -10.31 -14.39 1.83
C ILE A 113 -10.01 -15.61 0.95
N ASN A 114 -9.02 -15.49 0.07
CA ASN A 114 -8.60 -16.62 -0.76
C ASN A 114 -7.65 -17.56 0.01
N PHE A 115 -7.36 -18.72 -0.57
CA PHE A 115 -6.50 -19.73 0.06
C PHE A 115 -5.08 -19.20 0.38
N SER A 116 -4.45 -18.49 -0.57
CA SER A 116 -3.09 -17.98 -0.42
C SER A 116 -3.00 -17.01 0.76
N GLN A 117 -3.88 -16.02 0.80
CA GLN A 117 -3.90 -15.04 1.87
C GLN A 117 -4.30 -15.66 3.21
N ARG A 118 -5.23 -16.63 3.26
CA ARG A 118 -5.56 -17.36 4.49
C ARG A 118 -4.35 -18.08 5.08
N LYS A 119 -3.53 -18.71 4.24
CA LYS A 119 -2.27 -19.34 4.68
C LYS A 119 -1.30 -18.32 5.28
N ARG A 120 -1.18 -17.15 4.65
CA ARG A 120 -0.31 -16.06 5.12
C ARG A 120 -0.83 -15.45 6.43
N ALA A 121 -2.14 -15.26 6.55
CA ALA A 121 -2.82 -14.79 7.74
C ALA A 121 -2.61 -15.75 8.92
N TRP A 122 -2.78 -17.05 8.69
CA TRP A 122 -2.52 -18.06 9.71
C TRP A 122 -1.06 -18.05 10.19
N ALA A 123 -0.10 -17.97 9.25
CA ALA A 123 1.32 -17.92 9.59
C ALA A 123 1.70 -16.65 10.37
N PHE A 124 1.08 -15.52 10.02
CA PHE A 124 1.21 -14.26 10.73
C PHE A 124 0.65 -14.36 12.16
N LEU A 125 -0.60 -14.80 12.30
CA LEU A 125 -1.30 -14.88 13.59
C LEU A 125 -0.61 -15.81 14.58
N LYS A 126 -0.09 -16.95 14.11
CA LYS A 126 0.66 -17.91 14.94
C LYS A 126 1.76 -17.25 15.79
N ASN A 127 2.37 -16.16 15.30
CA ASN A 127 3.41 -15.42 16.02
C ASN A 127 2.88 -14.12 16.62
N ALA A 128 2.01 -13.40 15.92
CA ALA A 128 1.50 -12.10 16.35
C ALA A 128 0.64 -12.18 17.62
N GLU A 129 -0.16 -13.24 17.79
CA GLU A 129 -1.07 -13.41 18.95
C GLU A 129 -0.33 -13.37 20.30
N ALA A 130 0.90 -13.89 20.33
CA ALA A 130 1.69 -13.96 21.56
C ALA A 130 2.36 -12.63 21.96
N ILE A 131 2.46 -11.66 21.04
CA ILE A 131 3.24 -10.43 21.24
C ILE A 131 2.41 -9.15 21.11
N ALA A 132 1.30 -9.18 20.38
CA ALA A 132 0.41 -8.03 20.22
C ALA A 132 -0.29 -7.71 21.54
N LYS A 133 -0.56 -6.43 21.80
CA LYS A 133 -1.38 -6.03 22.95
C LYS A 133 -2.84 -6.47 22.77
N LYS A 134 -3.35 -6.34 21.55
CA LYS A 134 -4.71 -6.75 21.16
C LYS A 134 -4.75 -6.94 19.65
N ILE A 135 -5.52 -7.92 19.19
CA ILE A 135 -5.81 -8.13 17.77
C ILE A 135 -7.32 -8.00 17.58
N GLU A 136 -7.72 -7.17 16.64
CA GLU A 136 -9.11 -6.94 16.23
C GLU A 136 -9.25 -7.23 14.75
N TYR A 137 -10.23 -8.06 14.39
CA TYR A 137 -10.59 -8.26 12.99
C TYR A 137 -11.43 -7.08 12.53
N ALA A 138 -10.99 -6.45 11.44
CA ALA A 138 -11.35 -5.08 11.11
C ALA A 138 -12.57 -4.96 10.17
N ASP A 139 -12.84 -5.96 9.34
CA ASP A 139 -13.82 -5.91 8.25
C ASP A 139 -15.18 -5.30 8.65
N GLY A 140 -15.50 -4.15 8.05
CA GLY A 140 -16.77 -3.45 8.23
C GLY A 140 -17.00 -2.89 9.64
N ARG A 141 -15.96 -2.80 10.48
CA ARG A 141 -16.06 -2.31 11.86
C ARG A 141 -15.49 -0.91 12.00
N SER A 142 -15.98 -0.21 13.03
CA SER A 142 -15.52 1.12 13.43
C SER A 142 -15.11 1.11 14.90
N PHE A 143 -14.05 1.86 15.23
CA PHE A 143 -13.45 1.93 16.54
C PHE A 143 -13.22 3.40 16.91
N ASP A 144 -13.87 3.86 17.98
CA ASP A 144 -13.59 5.17 18.60
C ASP A 144 -12.44 5.02 19.60
N LEU A 145 -11.38 5.79 19.38
CA LEU A 145 -10.15 5.76 20.16
C LEU A 145 -9.92 7.08 20.92
N GLY A 146 -10.99 7.81 21.25
CA GLY A 146 -10.94 9.02 22.05
C GLY A 146 -10.67 10.26 21.20
N GLY A 147 -11.63 10.61 20.34
CA GLY A 147 -11.53 11.76 19.42
C GLY A 147 -10.87 11.41 18.08
N VAL A 148 -10.50 10.14 17.89
CA VAL A 148 -10.09 9.60 16.59
C VAL A 148 -10.88 8.34 16.33
N THR A 149 -11.60 8.32 15.22
CA THR A 149 -12.31 7.12 14.74
C THR A 149 -11.45 6.43 13.68
N ILE A 150 -11.26 5.13 13.83
CA ILE A 150 -10.73 4.25 12.79
C ILE A 150 -11.86 3.36 12.30
N GLU A 151 -12.29 3.58 11.07
CA GLU A 151 -13.33 2.78 10.42
C GLU A 151 -12.75 1.97 9.27
N PHE A 152 -13.18 0.73 9.11
CA PHE A 152 -12.77 -0.12 8.01
C PHE A 152 -13.94 -0.43 7.08
N SER A 153 -13.66 -0.48 5.79
CA SER A 153 -14.66 -0.93 4.82
C SER A 153 -15.05 -2.39 5.10
N PRO A 154 -16.23 -2.83 4.65
CA PRO A 154 -16.46 -4.25 4.43
C PRO A 154 -15.37 -4.84 3.53
N ALA A 155 -15.21 -6.17 3.54
CA ALA A 155 -14.31 -6.82 2.60
C ALA A 155 -14.71 -6.50 1.15
N VAL A 156 -13.79 -5.91 0.39
CA VAL A 156 -13.97 -5.56 -1.02
C VAL A 156 -13.01 -6.36 -1.90
N PRO A 157 -13.34 -6.61 -3.18
CA PRO A 157 -12.45 -7.33 -4.08
C PRO A 157 -11.06 -6.69 -4.16
N HIS A 158 -10.03 -7.54 -4.16
CA HIS A 158 -8.68 -7.13 -4.51
C HIS A 158 -8.59 -6.94 -6.02
N GLY A 159 -8.69 -5.68 -6.46
CA GLY A 159 -8.83 -5.33 -7.87
C GLY A 159 -10.26 -5.49 -8.39
N SER A 160 -10.42 -6.15 -9.54
CA SER A 160 -11.72 -6.31 -10.19
C SER A 160 -12.67 -7.22 -9.40
N GLU A 161 -13.98 -7.02 -9.60
CA GLU A 161 -15.00 -7.98 -9.15
C GLU A 161 -14.68 -9.39 -9.67
N GLY A 162 -14.77 -10.41 -8.82
CA GLY A 162 -14.43 -11.80 -9.16
C GLY A 162 -12.93 -12.11 -9.26
N SER A 163 -12.05 -11.17 -8.90
CA SER A 163 -10.60 -11.39 -8.86
C SER A 163 -10.21 -12.58 -7.97
N LYS A 164 -9.29 -13.42 -8.46
CA LYS A 164 -8.72 -14.54 -7.68
C LYS A 164 -7.74 -14.07 -6.59
N LEU A 165 -7.37 -12.79 -6.57
CA LEU A 165 -6.47 -12.22 -5.56
C LEU A 165 -7.11 -12.16 -4.17
N GLY A 166 -8.43 -12.32 -4.08
CA GLY A 166 -9.18 -12.36 -2.84
C GLY A 166 -9.77 -11.00 -2.52
N PHE A 167 -9.71 -10.60 -1.24
CA PHE A 167 -10.31 -9.38 -0.77
C PHE A 167 -9.32 -8.59 0.10
N VAL A 168 -9.61 -7.30 0.21
CA VAL A 168 -8.90 -6.33 1.04
C VAL A 168 -9.91 -5.54 1.86
N VAL A 169 -9.44 -4.80 2.87
CA VAL A 169 -10.23 -3.77 3.55
C VAL A 169 -9.48 -2.44 3.46
N MET A 170 -10.24 -1.37 3.25
CA MET A 170 -9.73 -0.01 3.30
C MET A 170 -9.86 0.52 4.72
N VAL A 171 -9.02 1.47 5.11
CA VAL A 171 -9.10 2.13 6.42
C VAL A 171 -9.38 3.62 6.24
N LEU A 172 -10.38 4.12 6.96
CA LEU A 172 -10.67 5.53 7.19
C LEU A 172 -10.14 5.90 8.58
N ILE A 173 -9.38 6.98 8.66
CA ILE A 173 -9.01 7.64 9.92
C ILE A 173 -9.68 9.01 9.91
N ASP A 174 -10.44 9.31 10.95
CA ASP A 174 -11.14 10.58 11.15
C ASP A 174 -10.80 11.14 12.53
N ASP A 175 -10.21 12.34 12.59
CA ASP A 175 -9.93 13.06 13.85
C ASP A 175 -10.91 14.22 14.14
N GLY A 176 -12.05 14.25 13.43
CA GLY A 176 -13.06 15.29 13.50
C GLY A 176 -12.73 16.54 12.69
N SER A 177 -11.47 16.75 12.32
CA SER A 177 -11.03 17.87 11.46
C SER A 177 -10.54 17.44 10.09
N LYS A 178 -10.06 16.20 9.96
CA LYS A 178 -9.61 15.64 8.69
C LYS A 178 -9.95 14.16 8.60
N ARG A 179 -10.39 13.73 7.42
CA ARG A 179 -10.62 12.34 7.02
C ARG A 179 -9.58 11.89 6.01
N VAL A 180 -8.94 10.76 6.30
CA VAL A 180 -7.98 10.12 5.40
C VAL A 180 -8.41 8.69 5.14
N ILE A 181 -8.56 8.32 3.87
CA ILE A 181 -8.74 6.93 3.48
C ILE A 181 -7.43 6.39 2.91
N HIS A 182 -7.03 5.23 3.39
CA HIS A 182 -6.02 4.39 2.77
C HIS A 182 -6.70 3.15 2.17
N ALA A 183 -6.71 3.12 0.84
CA ALA A 183 -7.46 2.20 0.00
C ALA A 183 -6.51 1.23 -0.73
N SER A 184 -5.79 0.43 0.05
CA SER A 184 -4.79 -0.48 -0.48
C SER A 184 -5.39 -1.55 -1.39
N ASP A 185 -4.78 -1.78 -2.56
CA ASP A 185 -5.02 -2.92 -3.45
C ASP A 185 -6.44 -3.15 -3.97
N ILE A 186 -7.30 -2.14 -3.83
CA ILE A 186 -8.57 -2.07 -4.56
C ILE A 186 -8.38 -1.84 -6.06
N GLN A 187 -7.20 -1.30 -6.44
CA GLN A 187 -6.75 -0.99 -7.81
C GLN A 187 -7.69 -0.09 -8.63
N LEU A 188 -8.72 0.49 -8.00
CA LEU A 188 -9.79 1.28 -8.62
C LEU A 188 -10.67 0.47 -9.59
N LEU A 189 -10.74 -0.85 -9.44
CA LEU A 189 -11.38 -1.74 -10.43
C LEU A 189 -12.72 -2.32 -10.01
N ASN A 190 -13.20 -2.05 -8.80
CA ASN A 190 -14.50 -2.54 -8.33
C ASN A 190 -15.38 -1.42 -7.78
N ARG A 191 -16.69 -1.52 -8.03
CA ARG A 191 -17.66 -0.49 -7.66
C ARG A 191 -17.95 -0.46 -6.16
N ARG A 192 -17.73 -1.57 -5.45
CA ARG A 192 -17.87 -1.61 -3.98
C ARG A 192 -16.91 -0.64 -3.29
N SER A 193 -15.65 -0.63 -3.73
CA SER A 193 -14.63 0.27 -3.21
C SER A 193 -14.96 1.73 -3.54
N VAL A 194 -15.31 2.01 -4.80
CA VAL A 194 -15.69 3.36 -5.25
C VAL A 194 -16.84 3.93 -4.42
N LYS A 195 -17.93 3.16 -4.26
CA LYS A 195 -19.10 3.59 -3.50
C LYS A 195 -18.75 3.89 -2.04
N TRP A 196 -17.98 3.02 -1.40
CA TRP A 196 -17.59 3.23 -0.01
C TRP A 196 -16.71 4.47 0.15
N ILE A 197 -15.73 4.69 -0.76
CA ILE A 197 -14.89 5.90 -0.73
C ILE A 197 -15.74 7.17 -0.86
N ILE A 198 -16.68 7.20 -1.82
CA ILE A 198 -17.57 8.36 -2.02
C ILE A 198 -18.46 8.58 -0.80
N GLU A 199 -19.06 7.52 -0.25
CA GLU A 199 -19.90 7.59 0.96
C GLU A 199 -19.13 8.17 2.16
N LYS A 200 -17.86 7.78 2.33
CA LYS A 200 -17.02 8.25 3.43
C LYS A 200 -16.43 9.65 3.22
N ASN A 201 -16.44 10.14 1.98
CA ASN A 201 -16.06 11.49 1.61
C ASN A 201 -14.76 11.99 2.27
N PRO A 202 -13.60 11.40 1.92
CA PRO A 202 -12.31 11.76 2.55
C PRO A 202 -11.76 13.09 2.05
N ASP A 203 -11.00 13.79 2.90
CA ASP A 203 -10.17 14.93 2.46
C ASP A 203 -8.93 14.48 1.68
N LEU A 204 -8.39 13.31 2.05
CA LEU A 204 -7.23 12.70 1.40
C LEU A 204 -7.49 11.22 1.13
N LEU A 205 -7.35 10.81 -0.12
CA LEU A 205 -7.38 9.42 -0.55
C LEU A 205 -5.96 8.97 -0.90
N ILE A 206 -5.49 7.92 -0.23
CA ILE A 206 -4.27 7.20 -0.57
C ILE A 206 -4.69 5.88 -1.22
N THR A 207 -4.32 5.65 -2.47
CA THR A 207 -4.71 4.42 -3.17
C THR A 207 -3.61 3.93 -4.10
N GLY A 208 -3.62 2.63 -4.36
CA GLY A 208 -2.97 2.10 -5.56
C GLY A 208 -3.77 2.44 -6.82
N GLY A 209 -3.14 2.33 -7.98
CA GLY A 209 -3.85 2.41 -9.26
C GLY A 209 -4.09 1.04 -9.93
N PRO A 210 -4.62 1.03 -11.16
CA PRO A 210 -4.78 -0.21 -11.91
C PRO A 210 -3.42 -0.84 -12.25
N PRO A 211 -3.30 -2.18 -12.29
CA PRO A 211 -2.03 -2.87 -12.50
C PRO A 211 -1.67 -2.98 -13.99
N THR A 212 -1.67 -1.86 -14.70
CA THR A 212 -1.53 -1.74 -16.16
C THR A 212 -0.20 -2.30 -16.68
N TYR A 213 0.83 -2.26 -15.84
CA TYR A 213 2.15 -2.89 -16.07
C TYR A 213 2.09 -4.42 -16.30
N LEU A 214 0.94 -5.08 -16.08
CA LEU A 214 0.69 -6.49 -16.40
C LEU A 214 0.29 -6.72 -17.87
N GLY A 215 0.16 -5.66 -18.68
CA GLY A 215 -0.10 -5.74 -20.11
C GLY A 215 -1.42 -6.46 -20.43
N PRO A 216 -1.43 -7.49 -21.30
CA PRO A 216 -2.67 -8.18 -21.72
C PRO A 216 -3.51 -8.76 -20.58
N ARG A 217 -2.93 -8.98 -19.39
CA ARG A 217 -3.67 -9.48 -18.21
C ARG A 217 -4.49 -8.40 -17.50
N ALA A 218 -4.28 -7.13 -17.85
CA ALA A 218 -4.92 -5.96 -17.26
C ALA A 218 -5.67 -5.12 -18.31
N THR A 219 -6.06 -5.73 -19.43
CA THR A 219 -6.86 -5.06 -20.47
C THR A 219 -8.14 -4.46 -19.88
N GLY A 220 -8.45 -3.21 -20.23
CA GLY A 220 -9.61 -2.46 -19.72
C GLY A 220 -9.43 -1.86 -18.32
N SER A 221 -8.35 -2.20 -17.61
CA SER A 221 -8.10 -1.68 -16.26
C SER A 221 -7.72 -0.20 -16.24
N TRP A 222 -7.09 0.29 -17.32
CA TRP A 222 -6.72 1.69 -17.46
C TRP A 222 -7.98 2.57 -17.48
N GLU A 223 -8.86 2.30 -18.43
CA GLU A 223 -10.09 3.06 -18.65
C GLU A 223 -11.04 2.94 -17.46
N THR A 224 -11.13 1.74 -16.86
CA THR A 224 -11.92 1.51 -15.64
C THR A 224 -11.35 2.32 -14.47
N GLY A 225 -10.02 2.33 -14.31
CA GLY A 225 -9.33 3.07 -13.25
C GLY A 225 -9.52 4.57 -13.37
N VAL A 226 -9.31 5.13 -14.58
CA VAL A 226 -9.56 6.56 -14.87
C VAL A 226 -10.99 6.93 -14.56
N LYS A 227 -11.97 6.19 -15.10
CA LYS A 227 -13.40 6.44 -14.87
C LYS A 227 -13.74 6.45 -13.38
N ASN A 228 -13.32 5.42 -12.66
CA ASN A 228 -13.68 5.26 -11.25
C ASN A 228 -13.00 6.31 -10.36
N LEU A 229 -11.74 6.67 -10.66
CA LEU A 229 -11.04 7.70 -9.88
C LEU A 229 -11.57 9.10 -10.17
N ASN A 230 -11.92 9.41 -11.42
CA ASN A 230 -12.57 10.68 -11.75
C ASN A 230 -13.92 10.83 -11.04
N GLU A 231 -14.72 9.77 -10.97
CA GLU A 231 -15.96 9.79 -10.19
C GLU A 231 -15.67 10.09 -8.71
N ILE A 232 -14.68 9.43 -8.10
CA ILE A 232 -14.30 9.72 -6.71
C ILE A 232 -13.87 11.18 -6.54
N ILE A 233 -13.02 11.69 -7.43
CA ILE A 233 -12.52 13.08 -7.37
C ILE A 233 -13.68 14.08 -7.47
N LEU A 234 -14.60 13.87 -8.41
CA LEU A 234 -15.72 14.77 -8.64
C LEU A 234 -16.73 14.76 -7.48
N GLU A 235 -17.00 13.59 -6.91
CA GLU A 235 -17.99 13.44 -5.84
C GLU A 235 -17.46 13.80 -4.44
N THR A 236 -16.14 13.81 -4.24
CA THR A 236 -15.53 14.06 -2.90
C THR A 236 -14.62 15.28 -2.83
N ASN A 237 -14.10 15.74 -3.98
CA ASN A 237 -13.02 16.75 -4.07
C ASN A 237 -11.74 16.37 -3.30
N ALA A 238 -11.54 15.08 -2.98
CA ALA A 238 -10.38 14.61 -2.24
C ALA A 238 -9.05 15.05 -2.89
N GLU A 239 -8.04 15.34 -2.07
CA GLU A 239 -6.66 15.24 -2.52
C GLU A 239 -6.32 13.76 -2.72
N VAL A 240 -5.65 13.41 -3.83
CA VAL A 240 -5.33 12.01 -4.13
C VAL A 240 -3.82 11.81 -4.10
N ILE A 241 -3.39 10.84 -3.31
CA ILE A 241 -2.09 10.20 -3.43
C ILE A 241 -2.30 8.87 -4.16
N LEU A 242 -1.81 8.79 -5.40
CA LEU A 242 -1.93 7.62 -6.28
C LEU A 242 -0.54 7.04 -6.51
N ASP A 243 -0.33 5.79 -6.11
CA ASP A 243 0.97 5.14 -6.21
C ASP A 243 0.82 3.63 -6.51
N HIS A 244 1.82 2.84 -6.12
CA HIS A 244 1.79 1.40 -6.10
C HIS A 244 1.69 0.78 -7.50
N HIS A 245 0.62 0.03 -7.77
CA HIS A 245 0.42 -0.71 -9.00
C HIS A 245 0.55 0.10 -10.29
N ILE A 246 -0.02 1.32 -10.36
CA ILE A 246 0.04 2.14 -11.58
C ILE A 246 1.46 2.67 -11.83
N VAL A 247 2.20 3.01 -10.77
CA VAL A 247 3.58 3.52 -10.83
C VAL A 247 4.58 2.42 -11.24
N ARG A 248 4.19 1.15 -11.22
CA ARG A 248 4.97 0.05 -11.85
C ARG A 248 4.97 0.12 -13.39
N ASP A 249 4.07 0.89 -14.00
CA ASP A 249 4.04 1.18 -15.44
C ASP A 249 4.75 2.51 -15.70
N LYS A 250 5.70 2.55 -16.63
CA LYS A 250 6.41 3.79 -17.01
C LYS A 250 5.49 4.88 -17.53
N ARG A 251 4.30 4.49 -18.01
CA ARG A 251 3.27 5.39 -18.54
C ARG A 251 2.37 5.98 -17.46
N TYR A 252 2.63 5.73 -16.16
CA TYR A 252 1.81 6.30 -15.10
C TYR A 252 1.60 7.84 -15.19
N PRO A 253 2.54 8.66 -15.72
CA PRO A 253 2.28 10.09 -15.87
C PRO A 253 1.14 10.39 -16.85
N GLU A 254 0.99 9.58 -17.90
CA GLU A 254 -0.11 9.66 -18.88
C GLU A 254 -1.44 9.31 -18.20
N PHE A 255 -1.46 8.28 -17.34
CA PHE A 255 -2.66 7.95 -16.55
C PHE A 255 -3.09 9.13 -15.69
N PHE A 256 -2.12 9.84 -15.11
CA PHE A 256 -2.37 10.98 -14.23
C PHE A 256 -2.90 12.20 -15.01
N ASP A 257 -2.58 12.34 -16.30
CA ASP A 257 -3.05 13.42 -17.16
C ASP A 257 -4.51 13.24 -17.59
N GLU A 258 -5.05 12.01 -17.56
CA GLU A 258 -6.46 11.73 -17.83
C GLU A 258 -7.39 11.98 -16.61
N LEU A 259 -6.83 12.40 -15.48
CA LEU A 259 -7.60 12.61 -14.25
C LEU A 259 -8.04 14.07 -14.09
N GLU A 260 -9.26 14.27 -13.60
CA GLU A 260 -9.85 15.59 -13.34
C GLU A 260 -8.97 16.46 -12.42
N LYS A 261 -8.22 15.82 -11.53
CA LYS A 261 -7.24 16.43 -10.65
C LYS A 261 -6.01 15.56 -10.60
N ARG A 262 -4.88 16.07 -11.09
CA ARG A 262 -3.61 15.33 -11.12
C ARG A 262 -3.20 14.91 -9.70
N PRO A 263 -3.07 13.60 -9.42
CA PRO A 263 -2.70 13.11 -8.10
C PRO A 263 -1.20 13.30 -7.85
N LYS A 264 -0.79 13.12 -6.60
CA LYS A 264 0.61 13.01 -6.22
C LYS A 264 0.99 11.55 -6.03
N THR A 265 2.21 11.18 -6.32
CA THR A 265 2.82 9.95 -5.79
C THR A 265 3.22 10.15 -4.32
N PHE A 266 3.68 9.10 -3.63
CA PHE A 266 4.26 9.25 -2.29
C PHE A 266 5.51 10.14 -2.33
N ALA A 267 6.41 9.93 -3.29
CA ALA A 267 7.59 10.76 -3.50
C ALA A 267 7.21 12.22 -3.78
N GLY A 268 6.25 12.47 -4.68
CA GLY A 268 5.72 13.80 -4.95
C GLY A 268 5.09 14.48 -3.73
N TYR A 269 4.34 13.72 -2.92
CA TYR A 269 3.78 14.23 -1.65
C TYR A 269 4.87 14.59 -0.64
N LEU A 270 5.96 13.81 -0.60
CA LEU A 270 7.15 14.07 0.19
C LEU A 270 8.09 15.12 -0.42
N LYS A 271 7.75 15.68 -1.60
CA LYS A 271 8.55 16.66 -2.35
C LYS A 271 9.94 16.13 -2.75
N VAL A 272 10.00 14.86 -3.12
CA VAL A 272 11.19 14.21 -3.70
C VAL A 272 10.85 13.64 -5.08
N GLU A 273 11.89 13.34 -5.86
CA GLU A 273 11.74 12.78 -7.21
C GLU A 273 11.19 11.34 -7.16
N ASP A 274 10.30 11.02 -8.11
CA ASP A 274 9.79 9.66 -8.31
C ASP A 274 10.93 8.74 -8.76
N ARG A 275 11.12 7.63 -8.05
CA ARG A 275 12.12 6.60 -8.34
C ARG A 275 11.48 5.22 -8.50
N PRO A 276 10.63 4.98 -9.51
CA PRO A 276 9.98 3.69 -9.76
C PRO A 276 10.95 2.63 -10.30
N LEU A 277 11.89 2.19 -9.46
CA LEU A 277 13.01 1.34 -9.86
C LEU A 277 12.56 0.06 -10.59
N GLU A 278 11.50 -0.61 -10.11
CA GLU A 278 11.00 -1.83 -10.74
C GLU A 278 10.51 -1.60 -12.19
N ALA A 279 9.89 -0.45 -12.46
CA ALA A 279 9.43 -0.10 -13.81
C ALA A 279 10.60 0.02 -14.79
N TYR A 280 11.76 0.46 -14.31
CA TYR A 280 12.99 0.64 -15.08
C TYR A 280 14.02 -0.47 -14.88
N ARG A 281 13.62 -1.63 -14.34
CA ARG A 281 14.57 -2.72 -14.04
C ARG A 281 15.42 -3.19 -15.22
N ARG A 282 14.88 -3.12 -16.45
CA ARG A 282 15.68 -3.42 -17.66
C ARG A 282 16.83 -2.45 -17.81
N GLU A 283 16.57 -1.16 -17.65
CA GLU A 283 17.56 -0.09 -17.76
C GLU A 283 18.55 -0.14 -16.60
N LEU A 284 18.10 -0.45 -15.38
CA LEU A 284 18.99 -0.61 -14.23
C LEU A 284 20.02 -1.72 -14.47
N HIS A 285 19.59 -2.89 -14.98
CA HIS A 285 20.51 -3.98 -15.33
C HIS A 285 21.48 -3.62 -16.46
N LYS A 286 21.05 -2.80 -17.43
CA LYS A 286 21.95 -2.28 -18.47
C LYS A 286 23.02 -1.39 -17.87
N ILE A 287 22.62 -0.43 -17.02
CA ILE A 287 23.52 0.50 -16.33
C ILE A 287 24.54 -0.27 -15.46
N GLU A 288 24.08 -1.28 -14.70
CA GLU A 288 24.96 -2.12 -13.87
C GLU A 288 26.02 -2.90 -14.67
N LYS A 289 25.69 -3.27 -15.92
CA LYS A 289 26.63 -3.92 -16.85
C LYS A 289 27.52 -2.94 -17.60
N GLY A 290 27.37 -1.63 -17.36
CA GLY A 290 28.05 -0.59 -18.13
C GLY A 290 27.51 -0.42 -19.56
N GLU A 291 26.31 -0.94 -19.85
CA GLU A 291 25.61 -0.71 -21.11
C GLU A 291 24.91 0.66 -21.07
N GLY A 292 24.88 1.37 -22.21
CA GLY A 292 24.21 2.67 -22.32
C GLY A 292 22.70 2.54 -22.13
N ALA A 293 22.17 3.05 -21.01
CA ALA A 293 20.75 3.22 -20.75
C ALA A 293 20.51 4.41 -19.84
N GLU A 294 19.34 5.02 -19.96
CA GLU A 294 18.93 6.20 -19.20
C GLU A 294 17.67 5.89 -18.40
N VAL A 295 17.56 6.54 -17.23
CA VAL A 295 16.37 6.54 -16.38
C VAL A 295 16.02 8.00 -16.06
N PRO A 296 14.74 8.36 -15.90
CA PRO A 296 14.32 9.75 -15.73
C PRO A 296 14.50 10.27 -14.29
N PHE A 297 15.34 9.62 -13.48
CA PHE A 297 15.56 9.95 -12.07
C PHE A 297 16.99 9.65 -11.65
N ARG A 298 17.41 10.20 -10.51
CA ARG A 298 18.76 9.94 -9.97
C ARG A 298 18.84 8.59 -9.26
N LEU A 299 19.92 7.84 -9.53
CA LEU A 299 20.25 6.57 -8.85
C LEU A 299 20.92 6.81 -7.49
#